data_AF-A0A9Q3EJI2-F1
#
_entry.id   AF-A0A9Q3EJI2-F1
#
_cell.length_a   1.000
_cell.length_b   1.000
_cell.length_c   1.000
_cell.angle_alpha   90.00
_cell.angle_beta   90.00
_cell.angle_gamma   90.00
#
_symmetry.space_group_name_H-M   'P 1'
#
loop_
_entity.id
_entity.type
_entity.pdbx_description
1 polymer ?
#
loop_
_entity_poly.entity_id
_entity_poly.type
_entity_poly.pdbx_seq_one_letter_code
_entity_poly.pdbx_strand_id
1 'polypeptide(L)'
;MFSRKAFIFLGIVIHKTLGHKHAAAPKASFENRLSPRQLNVGCGLSFNAAGMVSLVQASGSANLCLQCRISVFGVFLKFSTYDSVASGISHYGVSQKDAAILQASIQGDLTSKATGCHSTGDCQMACSLDNRCESYNYQNGQCNLVAQNYLNNPKAGSVLAKAFEKIFDEGGSQYCGICPGDRSCTSPSGRARRSLPSAAAKSTSSSFNCPKPLVSCPISRPNSLTSSGAYECLDVREEITSCGGCETLGEGLDCTSLKGVKSAGCAEGKCVIFSCKDRYKYDRSENVCRKLTHKGKVTTKQY
;
A
#
# COMPACT_ATOMS: atom_id res chain seq x y z
N MET A 1 -33.29 45.98 -26.72
CA MET A 1 -34.50 46.04 -25.86
C MET A 1 -35.72 45.77 -26.73
N PHE A 2 -36.28 44.56 -26.64
CA PHE A 2 -37.58 44.24 -27.21
C PHE A 2 -38.30 43.24 -26.29
N SER A 3 -39.59 43.51 -26.14
CA SER A 3 -40.60 43.00 -25.22
C SER A 3 -40.97 41.52 -25.41
N ARG A 4 -41.43 40.84 -24.34
CA ARG A 4 -42.82 40.32 -24.24
C ARG A 4 -43.13 39.68 -22.88
N LYS A 5 -44.43 39.72 -22.58
CA LYS A 5 -45.12 39.59 -21.29
C LYS A 5 -45.47 38.13 -20.92
N ALA A 6 -45.69 37.97 -19.60
CA ALA A 6 -46.72 37.16 -18.93
C ALA A 6 -46.63 35.61 -19.01
N PHE A 7 -46.73 34.94 -17.86
CA PHE A 7 -47.99 34.38 -17.37
C PHE A 7 -47.80 33.81 -15.96
N ILE A 8 -48.72 34.18 -15.07
CA ILE A 8 -48.89 33.60 -13.74
C ILE A 8 -49.56 32.23 -13.92
N PHE A 9 -49.00 31.19 -13.31
CA PHE A 9 -49.78 30.02 -12.88
C PHE A 9 -49.36 29.64 -11.47
N LEU A 10 -50.27 29.93 -10.55
CA LEU A 10 -50.33 29.42 -9.19
C LEU A 10 -50.71 27.92 -9.30
N GLY A 11 -49.73 27.04 -9.13
CA GLY A 11 -49.91 25.59 -9.14
C GLY A 11 -49.62 25.01 -7.75
N ILE A 12 -50.64 24.92 -6.91
CA ILE A 12 -50.61 24.08 -5.71
C ILE A 12 -50.68 22.63 -6.17
N VAL A 13 -49.60 21.88 -6.00
CA VAL A 13 -49.60 20.41 -6.07
C VAL A 13 -49.16 19.87 -4.72
N ILE A 14 -50.15 19.43 -3.94
CA ILE A 14 -49.98 18.52 -2.82
C ILE A 14 -49.74 17.15 -3.43
N HIS A 15 -48.61 16.47 -3.14
CA HIS A 15 -48.62 15.01 -3.01
C HIS A 15 -47.33 14.42 -2.40
N LYS A 16 -47.57 13.68 -1.30
CA LYS A 16 -46.87 12.48 -0.80
C LYS A 16 -45.40 12.59 -0.40
N THR A 17 -45.22 12.65 0.92
CA THR A 17 -44.14 11.96 1.64
C THR A 17 -44.13 10.46 1.30
N LEU A 18 -43.42 10.09 0.24
CA LEU A 18 -43.03 8.71 0.00
C LEU A 18 -41.79 8.41 0.84
N GLY A 19 -42.03 7.88 2.04
CA GLY A 19 -41.03 7.19 2.83
C GLY A 19 -40.31 6.17 1.94
N HIS A 20 -39.09 6.49 1.55
CA HIS A 20 -38.22 5.55 0.89
C HIS A 20 -37.76 4.53 1.94
N LYS A 21 -38.52 3.43 2.04
CA LYS A 21 -37.96 2.15 2.47
C LYS A 21 -36.83 1.82 1.50
N HIS A 22 -35.60 2.16 1.86
CA HIS A 22 -34.45 1.63 1.14
C HIS A 22 -34.39 0.14 1.44
N ALA A 23 -34.44 -0.61 0.34
CA ALA A 23 -34.50 -2.06 0.29
C ALA A 23 -33.43 -2.69 1.18
N ALA A 24 -33.79 -3.82 1.79
CA ALA A 24 -32.83 -4.73 2.39
C ALA A 24 -31.68 -4.96 1.41
N ALA A 25 -30.45 -4.89 1.94
CA ALA A 25 -29.23 -5.16 1.20
C ALA A 25 -29.39 -6.42 0.34
N PRO A 26 -28.88 -6.43 -0.92
CA PRO A 26 -28.84 -7.67 -1.68
C PRO A 26 -28.01 -8.66 -0.86
N LYS A 27 -28.67 -9.71 -0.37
CA LYS A 27 -27.99 -10.89 0.18
C LYS A 27 -27.07 -11.39 -0.92
N ALA A 28 -25.77 -11.16 -0.76
CA ALA A 28 -24.78 -11.64 -1.70
C ALA A 28 -24.95 -13.16 -1.80
N SER A 29 -25.25 -13.67 -3.00
CA SER A 29 -25.32 -15.11 -3.32
C SER A 29 -23.97 -15.84 -3.13
N PHE A 30 -23.01 -15.23 -2.45
CA PHE A 30 -21.72 -15.78 -2.08
C PHE A 30 -21.71 -16.37 -0.65
N GLU A 31 -22.83 -16.28 0.08
CA GLU A 31 -22.91 -16.76 1.48
C GLU A 31 -22.99 -18.28 1.65
N ASN A 32 -23.06 -19.07 0.57
CA ASN A 32 -23.07 -20.53 0.68
C ASN A 32 -22.05 -21.17 -0.25
N ARG A 33 -21.05 -21.83 0.38
CA ARG A 33 -20.04 -22.75 -0.17
C ARG A 33 -18.61 -22.22 -0.34
N LEU A 34 -18.00 -21.63 0.69
CA LEU A 34 -16.54 -21.75 0.80
C LEU A 34 -16.13 -22.12 2.22
N SER A 35 -15.54 -23.31 2.35
CA SER A 35 -14.99 -23.82 3.61
C SER A 35 -13.71 -23.03 3.95
N PRO A 36 -13.46 -22.69 5.23
CA PRO A 36 -12.27 -21.94 5.66
C PRO A 36 -10.93 -22.63 5.31
N ARG A 37 -10.94 -23.92 4.94
CA ARG A 37 -9.76 -24.64 4.46
C ARG A 37 -9.41 -24.40 2.98
N GLN A 38 -10.30 -23.85 2.16
CA GLN A 38 -10.09 -23.65 0.72
C GLN A 38 -9.60 -22.25 0.32
N LEU A 39 -9.67 -21.27 1.22
CA LEU A 39 -9.28 -19.86 0.93
C LEU A 39 -7.87 -19.48 1.40
N ASN A 40 -7.05 -20.44 1.82
CA ASN A 40 -5.62 -20.23 2.05
C ASN A 40 -4.82 -20.26 0.72
N VAL A 41 -5.35 -19.63 -0.33
CA VAL A 41 -4.66 -19.45 -1.63
C VAL A 41 -3.72 -18.24 -1.59
N GLY A 42 -3.49 -17.67 -0.40
CA GLY A 42 -2.42 -16.70 -0.18
C GLY A 42 -2.74 -15.24 -0.46
N CYS A 43 -4.01 -14.88 -0.43
CA CYS A 43 -4.48 -13.54 -0.72
C CYS A 43 -4.69 -12.64 0.52
N GLY A 44 -4.05 -12.95 1.66
CA GLY A 44 -4.08 -12.06 2.84
C GLY A 44 -5.46 -11.72 3.41
N LEU A 45 -6.52 -12.43 3.01
CA LEU A 45 -7.88 -12.20 3.50
C LEU A 45 -7.93 -12.52 5.00
N SER A 46 -8.21 -11.50 5.81
CA SER A 46 -8.45 -11.67 7.26
C SER A 46 -9.92 -12.00 7.48
N PHE A 47 -10.17 -13.22 7.98
CA PHE A 47 -11.50 -13.71 8.32
C PHE A 47 -11.72 -13.59 9.83
N ASN A 48 -12.92 -13.20 10.24
CA ASN A 48 -13.29 -13.27 11.65
C ASN A 48 -13.57 -14.74 12.07
N ALA A 49 -13.84 -14.98 13.36
CA ALA A 49 -14.11 -16.31 13.90
C ALA A 49 -15.33 -17.02 13.23
N ALA A 50 -16.19 -16.28 12.54
CA ALA A 50 -17.33 -16.78 11.79
C ALA A 50 -17.02 -17.07 10.30
N GLY A 51 -15.77 -16.88 9.86
CA GLY A 51 -15.36 -17.08 8.46
C GLY A 51 -15.77 -15.96 7.51
N MET A 52 -16.19 -14.80 8.03
CA MET A 52 -16.60 -13.63 7.23
C MET A 52 -15.42 -12.68 7.06
N VAL A 53 -15.25 -12.14 5.85
CA VAL A 53 -14.25 -11.11 5.58
C VAL A 53 -14.72 -9.80 6.22
N SER A 54 -13.90 -9.21 7.09
CA SER A 54 -14.26 -7.95 7.76
C SER A 54 -14.05 -6.75 6.83
N LEU A 55 -15.10 -5.96 6.61
CA LEU A 55 -15.07 -4.67 5.90
C LEU A 55 -14.31 -3.58 6.68
N VAL A 56 -13.98 -3.84 7.94
CA VAL A 56 -13.33 -2.90 8.85
C VAL A 56 -12.08 -3.53 9.46
N GLN A 57 -11.01 -2.74 9.55
CA GLN A 57 -9.77 -3.11 10.23
C GLN A 57 -9.90 -2.91 11.74
N ALA A 58 -8.94 -3.43 12.51
CA ALA A 58 -8.90 -3.20 13.96
C ALA A 58 -8.79 -1.70 14.34
N SER A 59 -8.28 -0.86 13.43
CA SER A 59 -8.22 0.59 13.56
C SER A 59 -9.58 1.29 13.44
N GLY A 60 -10.64 0.59 13.02
CA GLY A 60 -11.95 1.17 12.74
C GLY A 60 -12.09 1.76 11.33
N SER A 61 -11.01 1.77 10.53
CA SER A 61 -11.03 2.18 9.12
C SER A 61 -11.49 1.05 8.20
N ALA A 62 -11.93 1.40 7.00
CA ALA A 62 -12.27 0.46 5.95
C ALA A 62 -11.09 -0.48 5.65
N ASN A 63 -11.39 -1.75 5.42
CA ASN A 63 -10.39 -2.71 4.96
C ASN A 63 -10.24 -2.61 3.44
N LEU A 64 -9.10 -2.12 2.95
CA LEU A 64 -8.82 -2.04 1.51
C LEU A 64 -8.28 -3.37 0.96
N CYS A 65 -7.71 -4.22 1.81
CA CYS A 65 -7.04 -5.46 1.41
C CYS A 65 -8.01 -6.64 1.22
N LEU A 66 -9.21 -6.35 0.76
CA LEU A 66 -10.27 -7.32 0.47
C LEU A 66 -10.09 -7.98 -0.91
N GLN A 67 -9.14 -7.50 -1.70
CA GLN A 67 -8.89 -7.96 -3.06
C GLN A 67 -7.77 -8.99 -3.12
N CYS A 68 -7.92 -9.99 -3.97
CA CYS A 68 -7.03 -11.14 -4.05
C CYS A 68 -6.24 -11.13 -5.36
N ARG A 69 -4.91 -11.15 -5.26
CA ARG A 69 -3.98 -11.23 -6.39
C ARG A 69 -3.17 -12.53 -6.32
N ILE A 70 -3.51 -13.52 -7.14
CA ILE A 70 -2.83 -14.83 -7.15
C ILE A 70 -1.91 -14.88 -8.36
N SER A 71 -0.62 -15.17 -8.17
CA SER A 71 0.29 -15.49 -9.27
C SER A 71 0.28 -16.98 -9.55
N VAL A 72 -0.16 -17.38 -10.74
CA VAL A 72 -0.15 -18.76 -11.23
C VAL A 72 0.67 -18.79 -12.52
N PHE A 73 1.84 -19.44 -12.49
CA PHE A 73 2.78 -19.52 -13.63
C PHE A 73 3.14 -18.16 -14.27
N GLY A 74 3.27 -17.11 -13.45
CA GLY A 74 3.60 -15.76 -13.95
C GLY A 74 2.40 -14.94 -14.44
N VAL A 75 1.19 -15.49 -14.40
CA VAL A 75 -0.07 -14.80 -14.69
C VAL A 75 -0.77 -14.43 -13.38
N PHE A 76 -1.21 -13.18 -13.25
CA PHE A 76 -1.95 -12.72 -12.07
C PHE A 76 -3.46 -12.87 -12.27
N LEU A 77 -4.10 -13.70 -11.44
CA LEU A 77 -5.55 -13.73 -11.29
C LEU A 77 -5.97 -12.67 -10.27
N LYS A 78 -6.86 -11.78 -10.67
CA LYS A 78 -7.30 -10.62 -9.88
C LYS A 78 -8.78 -10.76 -9.54
N PHE A 79 -9.09 -10.76 -8.25
CA PHE A 79 -10.46 -10.73 -7.76
C PHE A 79 -10.66 -9.41 -7.03
N SER A 80 -11.28 -8.46 -7.73
CA SER A 80 -11.65 -7.14 -7.20
C SER A 80 -13.09 -7.17 -6.69
N THR A 81 -13.30 -6.59 -5.51
CA THR A 81 -14.61 -6.35 -4.91
C THR A 81 -14.84 -4.84 -4.79
N TYR A 82 -14.79 -4.15 -5.93
CA TYR A 82 -14.94 -2.69 -6.00
C TYR A 82 -16.10 -2.16 -5.16
N ASP A 83 -17.30 -2.74 -5.29
CA ASP A 83 -18.49 -2.29 -4.55
C ASP A 83 -18.34 -2.44 -3.03
N SER A 84 -17.71 -3.53 -2.58
CA SER A 84 -17.45 -3.77 -1.16
C SER A 84 -16.42 -2.80 -0.60
N VAL A 85 -15.36 -2.51 -1.36
CA VAL A 85 -14.33 -1.53 -0.98
C VAL A 85 -14.93 -0.12 -0.98
N ALA A 86 -15.68 0.26 -2.00
CA ALA A 86 -16.33 1.57 -2.10
C ALA A 86 -17.35 1.79 -0.96
N SER A 87 -18.15 0.77 -0.64
CA SER A 87 -19.09 0.82 0.48
C SER A 87 -18.36 0.88 1.83
N GLY A 88 -17.29 0.10 2.00
CA GLY A 88 -16.45 0.11 3.20
C GLY A 88 -15.85 1.49 3.45
N ILE A 89 -15.26 2.10 2.43
CA ILE A 89 -14.67 3.44 2.52
C ILE A 89 -15.74 4.49 2.80
N SER A 90 -16.90 4.43 2.13
CA SER A 90 -17.99 5.38 2.35
C SER A 90 -18.50 5.36 3.81
N HIS A 91 -18.53 4.17 4.42
CA HIS A 91 -19.04 3.99 5.78
C HIS A 91 -17.99 4.29 6.85
N TYR A 92 -16.82 3.64 6.75
CA TYR A 92 -15.78 3.64 7.79
C TYR A 92 -14.64 4.64 7.53
N GLY A 93 -14.47 5.07 6.28
CA GLY A 93 -13.35 5.92 5.86
C GLY A 93 -12.03 5.17 5.78
N VAL A 94 -11.06 5.73 5.07
CA VAL A 94 -9.69 5.20 5.01
C VAL A 94 -8.82 5.72 6.15
N SER A 95 -7.76 5.00 6.50
CA SER A 95 -6.76 5.48 7.45
C SER A 95 -5.99 6.68 6.86
N GLN A 96 -5.43 7.56 7.69
CA GLN A 96 -4.62 8.71 7.22
C GLN A 96 -3.43 8.27 6.36
N LYS A 97 -2.80 7.13 6.72
CA LYS A 97 -1.70 6.54 5.94
C LYS A 97 -2.17 6.12 4.55
N ASP A 98 -3.28 5.39 4.48
CA ASP A 98 -3.79 4.89 3.19
C ASP A 98 -4.35 6.03 2.34
N ALA A 99 -4.99 7.02 2.97
CA ALA A 99 -5.43 8.25 2.33
C ALA A 99 -4.29 8.99 1.64
N ALA A 100 -3.11 9.07 2.27
CA ALA A 100 -1.94 9.70 1.67
C ALA A 100 -1.43 8.96 0.42
N ILE A 101 -1.44 7.62 0.45
CA ILE A 101 -1.04 6.80 -0.72
C ILE A 101 -2.05 6.98 -1.85
N LEU A 102 -3.35 6.97 -1.54
CA LEU A 102 -4.42 7.17 -2.53
C LEU A 102 -4.40 8.59 -3.11
N GLN A 103 -4.17 9.60 -2.27
CA GLN A 103 -3.99 11.00 -2.69
C GLN A 103 -2.86 11.12 -3.71
N ALA A 104 -1.71 10.49 -3.43
CA ALA A 104 -0.56 10.52 -4.34
C ALA A 104 -0.87 9.82 -5.68
N SER A 105 -1.61 8.70 -5.65
CA SER A 105 -2.06 8.01 -6.86
C SER A 105 -3.00 8.87 -7.71
N ILE A 106 -4.00 9.52 -7.08
CA ILE A 106 -4.93 10.43 -7.77
C ILE A 106 -4.19 11.63 -8.36
N GLN A 107 -3.26 12.23 -7.61
CA GLN A 107 -2.45 13.33 -8.10
C GLN A 107 -1.58 12.90 -9.30
N GLY A 108 -1.01 11.69 -9.27
CA GLY A 108 -0.26 11.13 -10.39
C GLY A 108 -1.11 10.94 -11.66
N ASP A 109 -2.36 10.51 -11.50
CA ASP A 109 -3.32 10.40 -12.62
C ASP A 109 -3.62 11.77 -13.23
N LEU A 110 -3.87 12.78 -12.39
CA LEU A 110 -4.14 14.14 -12.85
C LEU A 110 -2.91 14.76 -13.54
N THR A 111 -1.71 14.54 -13.01
CA THR A 111 -0.46 14.97 -13.66
C THR A 111 -0.30 14.29 -15.02
N SER A 112 -0.61 13.00 -15.13
CA SER A 112 -0.56 12.27 -16.40
C SER A 112 -1.56 12.84 -17.40
N LYS A 113 -2.79 13.15 -16.96
CA LYS A 113 -3.81 13.82 -17.80
C LYS A 113 -3.36 15.22 -18.26
N ALA A 114 -2.66 15.95 -17.39
CA ALA A 114 -2.16 17.29 -17.69
C ALA A 114 -1.11 17.30 -18.81
N THR A 115 -0.38 16.19 -19.04
CA THR A 115 0.61 16.08 -20.12
C THR A 115 0.01 16.20 -21.52
N GLY A 116 -1.29 15.88 -21.69
CA GLY A 116 -2.01 16.03 -22.96
C GLY A 116 -2.64 17.41 -23.17
N CYS A 117 -2.45 18.35 -22.25
CA CYS A 117 -3.03 19.69 -22.32
C CYS A 117 -2.02 20.67 -22.92
N HIS A 118 -2.35 21.30 -24.05
CA HIS A 118 -1.44 22.20 -24.78
C HIS A 118 -1.86 23.67 -24.70
N SER A 119 -2.96 23.95 -24.01
CA SER A 119 -3.49 25.29 -23.82
C SER A 119 -4.15 25.43 -22.44
N THR A 120 -4.36 26.69 -22.03
CA THR A 120 -5.15 27.00 -20.84
C THR A 120 -6.57 26.43 -20.93
N GLY A 121 -7.16 26.42 -22.14
CA GLY A 121 -8.49 25.86 -22.38
C GLY A 121 -8.54 24.35 -22.17
N ASP A 122 -7.53 23.62 -22.65
CA ASP A 122 -7.42 22.17 -22.43
C ASP A 122 -7.27 21.87 -20.93
N CYS A 123 -6.42 22.63 -20.24
CA CYS A 123 -6.16 22.46 -18.83
C CYS A 123 -7.42 22.69 -17.98
N GLN A 124 -8.18 23.75 -18.28
CA GLN A 124 -9.45 24.05 -17.64
C GLN A 124 -10.49 22.94 -17.87
N MET A 125 -10.61 22.49 -19.11
CA MET A 125 -11.57 21.46 -19.51
C MET A 125 -11.21 20.12 -18.86
N ALA A 126 -9.94 19.75 -18.85
CA ALA A 126 -9.44 18.53 -18.22
C ALA A 126 -9.76 18.48 -16.73
N CYS A 127 -9.63 19.62 -16.02
CA CYS A 127 -10.00 19.74 -14.61
C CYS A 127 -11.52 19.68 -14.42
N SER A 128 -12.28 20.42 -15.23
CA SER A 128 -13.74 20.53 -15.09
C SER A 128 -14.47 19.20 -15.37
N LEU A 129 -13.90 18.34 -16.21
CA LEU A 129 -14.41 17.01 -16.51
C LEU A 129 -13.96 15.93 -15.50
N ASP A 130 -13.06 16.24 -14.58
CA ASP A 130 -12.58 15.30 -13.56
C ASP A 130 -13.01 15.77 -12.18
N ASN A 131 -13.98 15.06 -11.58
CA ASN A 131 -14.48 15.41 -10.24
C ASN A 131 -13.43 15.29 -9.13
N ARG A 132 -12.24 14.73 -9.42
CA ARG A 132 -11.12 14.66 -8.49
C ARG A 132 -10.24 15.91 -8.52
N CYS A 133 -10.38 16.76 -9.54
CA CYS A 133 -9.62 18.00 -9.67
C CYS A 133 -10.28 19.12 -8.85
N GLU A 134 -9.50 19.79 -8.01
CA GLU A 134 -9.92 20.95 -7.22
C GLU A 134 -9.63 22.26 -7.96
N SER A 135 -8.44 22.35 -8.57
CA SER A 135 -8.01 23.54 -9.29
C SER A 135 -7.00 23.18 -10.39
N TYR A 136 -6.77 24.12 -11.29
CA TYR A 136 -5.75 23.99 -12.32
C TYR A 136 -4.91 25.28 -12.41
N ASN A 137 -3.68 25.13 -12.87
CA ASN A 137 -2.79 26.22 -13.18
C ASN A 137 -2.11 25.94 -14.53
N TYR A 138 -2.11 26.93 -15.43
CA TYR A 138 -1.41 26.81 -16.70
C TYR A 138 -0.35 27.91 -16.79
N GLN A 139 0.93 27.51 -16.80
CA GLN A 139 2.06 28.42 -16.86
C GLN A 139 3.14 27.86 -17.78
N ASN A 140 3.75 28.72 -18.59
CA ASN A 140 4.90 28.37 -19.45
C ASN A 140 4.69 27.13 -20.33
N GLY A 141 3.48 26.96 -20.89
CA GLY A 141 3.18 25.80 -21.74
C GLY A 141 2.89 24.50 -20.98
N GLN A 142 2.81 24.55 -19.64
CA GLN A 142 2.59 23.40 -18.78
C GLN A 142 1.27 23.53 -18.02
N CYS A 143 0.46 22.49 -18.09
CA CYS A 143 -0.75 22.34 -17.28
C CYS A 143 -0.39 21.61 -15.97
N ASN A 144 -0.85 22.15 -14.85
CA ASN A 144 -0.81 21.50 -13.55
C ASN A 144 -2.23 21.38 -13.00
N LEU A 145 -2.68 20.15 -12.80
CA LEU A 145 -3.99 19.83 -12.22
C LEU A 145 -3.79 19.46 -10.75
N VAL A 146 -4.52 20.08 -9.84
CA VAL A 146 -4.42 19.84 -8.40
C VAL A 146 -5.60 18.99 -7.96
N ALA A 147 -5.31 17.85 -7.33
CA ALA A 147 -6.34 16.98 -6.78
C ALA A 147 -7.01 17.60 -5.54
N GLN A 148 -8.28 17.29 -5.32
CA GLN A 148 -8.94 17.53 -4.04
C GLN A 148 -8.16 16.89 -2.89
N ASN A 149 -8.25 17.48 -1.69
CA ASN A 149 -7.59 16.94 -0.51
C ASN A 149 -8.40 15.81 0.16
N TYR A 150 -8.06 14.57 -0.18
CA TYR A 150 -8.70 13.37 0.40
C TYR A 150 -8.20 13.00 1.80
N LEU A 151 -7.16 13.64 2.34
CA LEU A 151 -6.77 13.49 3.76
C LEU A 151 -7.85 14.06 4.69
N ASN A 152 -8.56 15.09 4.21
CA ASN A 152 -9.69 15.71 4.90
C ASN A 152 -11.05 15.14 4.47
N ASN A 153 -11.07 14.26 3.46
CA ASN A 153 -12.26 13.58 2.97
C ASN A 153 -12.05 12.07 2.85
N PRO A 154 -11.79 11.36 3.97
CA PRO A 154 -11.45 9.94 3.95
C PRO A 154 -12.62 9.03 3.60
N LYS A 155 -13.85 9.58 3.46
CA LYS A 155 -15.07 8.83 3.12
C LYS A 155 -15.51 8.98 1.66
N ALA A 156 -14.65 9.52 0.79
CA ALA A 156 -14.90 9.63 -0.64
C ALA A 156 -14.85 8.26 -1.33
N GLY A 157 -15.82 7.38 -1.03
CA GLY A 157 -15.71 5.94 -1.29
C GLY A 157 -15.54 5.55 -2.75
N SER A 158 -16.33 6.11 -3.66
CA SER A 158 -16.21 5.79 -5.09
C SER A 158 -14.86 6.21 -5.68
N VAL A 159 -14.38 7.40 -5.30
CA VAL A 159 -13.12 7.98 -5.79
C VAL A 159 -11.93 7.21 -5.23
N LEU A 160 -11.89 7.02 -3.91
CA LEU A 160 -10.79 6.34 -3.23
C LEU A 160 -10.76 4.85 -3.57
N ALA A 161 -11.91 4.19 -3.76
CA ALA A 161 -11.95 2.81 -4.24
C ALA A 161 -11.42 2.71 -5.68
N LYS A 162 -11.70 3.69 -6.55
CA LYS A 162 -11.17 3.69 -7.92
C LYS A 162 -9.66 3.89 -7.95
N ALA A 163 -9.14 4.79 -7.12
CA ALA A 163 -7.71 4.99 -6.95
C ALA A 163 -7.04 3.70 -6.41
N PHE A 164 -7.66 3.05 -5.42
CA PHE A 164 -7.15 1.79 -4.91
C PHE A 164 -7.18 0.67 -5.94
N GLU A 165 -8.23 0.57 -6.77
CA GLU A 165 -8.31 -0.42 -7.84
C GLU A 165 -7.13 -0.31 -8.81
N LYS A 166 -6.76 0.92 -9.19
CA LYS A 166 -5.57 1.17 -10.02
C LYS A 166 -4.28 0.73 -9.33
N ILE A 167 -4.10 1.08 -8.06
CA ILE A 167 -2.95 0.65 -7.25
C ILE A 167 -2.89 -0.88 -7.16
N PHE A 168 -4.03 -1.53 -6.91
CA PHE A 168 -4.13 -2.98 -6.87
C PHE A 168 -3.77 -3.61 -8.22
N ASP A 169 -4.21 -3.00 -9.31
CA ASP A 169 -3.95 -3.47 -10.65
C ASP A 169 -2.47 -3.40 -11.04
N GLU A 170 -1.81 -2.30 -10.69
CA GLU A 170 -0.38 -2.05 -10.92
C GLU A 170 0.48 -2.86 -9.93
N GLY A 171 0.03 -2.99 -8.69
CA GLY A 171 0.78 -3.57 -7.58
C GLY A 171 1.95 -2.68 -7.15
N GLY A 172 3.06 -3.32 -6.74
CA GLY A 172 4.28 -2.61 -6.39
C GLY A 172 4.23 -1.90 -5.05
N SER A 173 5.04 -0.85 -4.89
CA SER A 173 5.28 -0.22 -3.58
C SER A 173 4.05 0.48 -3.01
N GLN A 174 3.23 1.13 -3.84
CA GLN A 174 1.99 1.77 -3.39
C GLN A 174 1.00 0.73 -2.87
N TYR A 175 0.84 -0.38 -3.58
CA TYR A 175 -0.02 -1.48 -3.16
C TYR A 175 0.49 -2.11 -1.85
N CYS A 176 1.78 -2.40 -1.76
CA CYS A 176 2.38 -2.97 -0.55
C CYS A 176 2.42 -2.01 0.64
N GLY A 177 2.34 -0.69 0.40
CA GLY A 177 2.16 0.30 1.45
C GLY A 177 0.79 0.20 2.14
N ILE A 178 -0.25 -0.16 1.37
CA ILE A 178 -1.64 -0.34 1.85
C ILE A 178 -1.85 -1.78 2.35
N CYS A 179 -1.36 -2.77 1.61
CA CYS A 179 -1.56 -4.20 1.87
C CYS A 179 -0.23 -4.94 2.07
N PRO A 180 0.53 -4.66 3.14
CA PRO A 180 1.83 -5.28 3.37
C PRO A 180 1.75 -6.81 3.61
N GLY A 181 0.61 -7.30 4.07
CA GLY A 181 0.36 -8.73 4.30
C GLY A 181 0.04 -9.52 3.02
N ASP A 182 -0.04 -8.87 1.85
CA ASP A 182 -0.28 -9.58 0.59
C ASP A 182 0.97 -10.38 0.15
N ARG A 183 0.77 -11.57 -0.41
CA ARG A 183 1.89 -12.43 -0.82
C ARG A 183 2.71 -11.87 -1.99
N SER A 184 2.14 -10.98 -2.81
CA SER A 184 2.90 -10.28 -3.85
C SER A 184 3.89 -9.27 -3.28
N CYS A 185 3.71 -8.86 -2.02
CA CYS A 185 4.62 -7.98 -1.29
C CYS A 185 5.76 -8.75 -0.60
N THR A 186 5.61 -10.06 -0.43
CA THR A 186 6.67 -10.97 0.05
C THR A 186 7.38 -11.64 -1.12
N SER A 187 8.30 -10.92 -1.75
CA SER A 187 9.31 -11.58 -2.57
C SER A 187 10.43 -12.11 -1.65
N PRO A 188 10.76 -13.42 -1.66
CA PRO A 188 12.00 -13.93 -1.05
C PRO A 188 13.27 -13.44 -1.78
N SER A 189 13.12 -12.54 -2.75
CA SER A 189 14.18 -11.84 -3.48
C SER A 189 13.98 -10.33 -3.49
N GLY A 190 13.10 -9.81 -2.62
CA GLY A 190 12.83 -8.39 -2.48
C GLY A 190 13.99 -7.66 -1.83
N ARG A 191 15.00 -7.30 -2.62
CA ARG A 191 15.75 -6.07 -2.36
C ARG A 191 14.70 -4.95 -2.28
N ALA A 192 14.42 -4.46 -1.07
CA ALA A 192 13.67 -3.22 -0.90
C ALA A 192 14.40 -2.12 -1.70
N ARG A 193 13.68 -1.47 -2.62
CA ARG A 193 14.26 -0.47 -3.52
C ARG A 193 14.50 0.82 -2.75
N ARG A 194 15.78 1.20 -2.68
CA ARG A 194 16.34 2.52 -3.00
C ARG A 194 15.26 3.53 -3.42
N SER A 195 14.94 4.48 -2.55
CA SER A 195 14.43 5.77 -3.01
C SER A 195 15.59 6.47 -3.70
N LEU A 196 15.67 6.40 -5.03
CA LEU A 196 16.47 7.33 -5.81
C LEU A 196 15.76 8.70 -5.72
N PRO A 197 16.34 9.74 -5.14
CA PRO A 197 15.87 11.08 -5.39
C PRO A 197 16.22 11.41 -6.85
N SER A 198 15.21 11.75 -7.63
CA SER A 198 15.36 12.46 -8.90
C SER A 198 16.34 13.63 -8.69
N ALA A 199 17.32 13.72 -9.57
CA ALA A 199 18.35 14.75 -9.55
C ALA A 199 17.75 16.16 -9.70
N ALA A 200 17.29 16.78 -8.61
CA ALA A 200 17.01 18.22 -8.49
C ALA A 200 16.56 18.57 -7.06
N ALA A 201 17.42 18.44 -6.06
CA ALA A 201 17.24 19.16 -4.79
C ALA A 201 18.60 19.61 -4.27
N LYS A 202 19.00 20.79 -4.74
CA LYS A 202 20.22 21.48 -4.35
C LYS A 202 19.98 22.15 -3.00
N SER A 203 20.74 21.72 -1.97
CA SER A 203 21.09 22.39 -0.70
C SER A 203 19.93 22.89 0.19
N THR A 204 19.89 22.64 1.49
CA THR A 204 20.89 23.07 2.48
C THR A 204 20.65 22.32 3.81
N SER A 205 21.74 22.02 4.51
CA SER A 205 21.83 21.28 5.77
C SER A 205 20.88 21.74 6.89
N SER A 206 20.01 20.85 7.36
CA SER A 206 19.92 20.38 8.76
C SER A 206 18.58 19.68 9.00
N SER A 207 18.67 18.46 9.56
CA SER A 207 17.56 17.55 9.88
C SER A 207 17.05 16.70 8.70
N PHE A 208 17.76 15.59 8.42
CA PHE A 208 17.28 14.48 7.60
C PHE A 208 16.13 13.76 8.34
N ASN A 209 14.96 14.40 8.39
CA ASN A 209 13.82 13.88 9.12
C ASN A 209 13.01 12.94 8.22
N CYS A 210 13.28 11.66 8.35
CA CYS A 210 12.34 10.65 7.86
C CYS A 210 11.01 10.77 8.60
N PRO A 211 9.86 10.55 7.93
CA PRO A 211 8.57 10.47 8.61
C PRO A 211 8.62 9.41 9.70
N LYS A 212 8.29 9.76 10.94
CA LYS A 212 8.23 8.77 12.03
C LYS A 212 7.26 7.64 11.65
N PRO A 213 7.60 6.36 11.87
CA PRO A 213 8.71 5.82 12.67
C PRO A 213 10.02 5.52 11.91
N LEU A 214 10.19 5.99 10.68
CA LEU A 214 11.34 5.67 9.83
C LEU A 214 12.64 6.34 10.32
N VAL A 215 13.77 5.70 10.04
CA VAL A 215 15.13 6.12 10.39
C VAL A 215 15.90 6.51 9.14
N SER A 216 16.63 7.62 9.19
CA SER A 216 17.47 8.10 8.09
C SER A 216 18.82 7.37 8.07
N CYS A 217 18.96 6.39 7.18
CA CYS A 217 20.19 5.63 7.00
C CYS A 217 21.01 6.16 5.80
N PRO A 218 22.32 6.39 5.95
CA PRO A 218 23.17 6.72 4.80
C PRO A 218 23.17 5.58 3.78
N ILE A 219 23.10 5.91 2.49
CA ILE A 219 23.18 4.91 1.40
C ILE A 219 24.60 4.35 1.24
N SER A 220 25.62 5.13 1.65
CA SER A 220 27.04 4.76 1.58
C SER A 220 27.71 4.89 2.95
N ARG A 221 28.69 4.02 3.24
CA ARG A 221 29.49 4.12 4.45
C ARG A 221 30.24 5.46 4.49
N PRO A 222 30.31 6.14 5.65
CA PRO A 222 30.80 7.52 5.78
C PRO A 222 32.31 7.73 5.46
N ASN A 223 33.02 6.70 5.00
CA ASN A 223 34.44 6.79 4.61
C ASN A 223 34.64 7.24 3.14
N SER A 224 33.56 7.54 2.41
CA SER A 224 33.63 8.11 1.06
C SER A 224 33.46 9.63 1.13
N LEU A 225 34.56 10.36 0.96
CA LEU A 225 34.70 11.83 1.05
C LEU A 225 33.90 12.60 -0.02
N THR A 226 32.58 12.59 0.05
CA THR A 226 31.75 13.55 -0.68
C THR A 226 30.70 14.15 0.25
N SER A 227 30.77 15.46 0.47
CA SER A 227 29.95 16.28 1.39
C SER A 227 28.45 16.38 1.04
N SER A 228 27.84 15.33 0.50
CA SER A 228 26.40 15.24 0.20
C SER A 228 25.98 13.77 0.18
N GLY A 229 26.16 13.07 1.32
CA GLY A 229 25.73 11.68 1.45
C GLY A 229 24.22 11.58 1.18
N ALA A 230 23.83 10.75 0.22
CA ALA A 230 22.43 10.40 0.04
C ALA A 230 21.99 9.52 1.22
N TYR A 231 20.77 9.75 1.71
CA TYR A 231 20.17 8.97 2.80
C TYR A 231 18.88 8.30 2.30
N GLU A 232 18.55 7.18 2.89
CA GLU A 232 17.31 6.44 2.69
C GLU A 232 16.55 6.32 4.02
N CYS A 233 15.23 6.38 3.95
CA CYS A 233 14.37 6.22 5.11
C CYS A 233 13.97 4.75 5.25
N LEU A 234 14.45 4.10 6.30
CA LEU A 234 14.22 2.68 6.56
C LEU A 234 13.38 2.48 7.83
N ASP A 235 12.47 1.51 7.80
CA ASP A 235 11.87 0.99 9.04
C ASP A 235 12.80 -0.09 9.60
N VAL A 236 13.74 0.32 10.47
CA VAL A 236 14.73 -0.59 11.06
C VAL A 236 14.12 -1.70 11.93
N ARG A 237 12.81 -1.65 12.21
CA ARG A 237 12.14 -2.72 12.94
C ARG A 237 11.81 -3.92 12.05
N GLU A 238 11.67 -3.69 10.75
CA GLU A 238 11.20 -4.69 9.78
C GLU A 238 12.14 -4.83 8.57
N GLU A 239 13.10 -3.92 8.39
CA GLU A 239 14.07 -3.95 7.29
C GLU A 239 15.13 -5.03 7.50
N ILE A 240 15.24 -5.97 6.55
CA ILE A 240 16.10 -7.15 6.68
C ILE A 240 17.58 -6.83 6.53
N THR A 241 17.93 -5.82 5.72
CA THR A 241 19.33 -5.44 5.47
C THR A 241 19.88 -4.43 6.47
N SER A 242 19.01 -3.83 7.28
CA SER A 242 19.32 -2.81 8.30
C SER A 242 18.48 -3.07 9.55
N CYS A 243 18.48 -4.32 10.00
CA CYS A 243 17.63 -4.75 11.10
C CYS A 243 18.20 -4.26 12.43
N GLY A 244 17.39 -3.56 13.22
CA GLY A 244 17.78 -2.98 14.50
C GLY A 244 18.53 -1.64 14.42
N GLY A 245 18.90 -1.18 13.21
CA GLY A 245 19.62 0.07 12.99
C GLY A 245 20.22 0.16 11.58
N CYS A 246 20.85 1.27 11.24
CA CYS A 246 21.46 1.42 9.91
C CYS A 246 22.71 0.54 9.78
N GLU A 247 22.72 -0.44 8.85
CA GLU A 247 23.90 -1.28 8.59
C GLU A 247 25.12 -0.46 8.16
N THR A 248 24.89 0.61 7.39
CA THR A 248 25.96 1.50 6.90
C THR A 248 26.65 2.29 8.00
N LEU A 249 25.99 2.46 9.15
CA LEU A 249 26.56 3.04 10.37
C LEU A 249 27.07 1.98 11.35
N GLY A 250 26.85 0.68 11.05
CA GLY A 250 27.14 -0.42 11.97
C GLY A 250 26.16 -0.53 13.14
N GLU A 251 25.03 0.17 13.08
CA GLU A 251 24.00 0.18 14.15
C GLU A 251 22.99 -0.96 14.00
N GLY A 252 22.86 -1.53 12.80
CA GLY A 252 22.05 -2.71 12.54
C GLY A 252 22.75 -3.74 11.68
N LEU A 253 22.02 -4.79 11.35
CA LEU A 253 22.57 -5.99 10.72
C LEU A 253 21.75 -6.41 9.51
N ASP A 254 22.44 -6.86 8.46
CA ASP A 254 21.82 -7.61 7.37
C ASP A 254 21.59 -9.06 7.79
N CYS A 255 20.33 -9.42 8.09
CA CYS A 255 19.96 -10.75 8.52
C CYS A 255 20.23 -11.84 7.45
N THR A 256 20.38 -11.45 6.18
CA THR A 256 20.72 -12.39 5.09
C THR A 256 22.22 -12.72 5.03
N SER A 257 23.05 -11.86 5.61
CA SER A 257 24.51 -12.04 5.70
C SER A 257 24.93 -13.03 6.80
N LEU A 258 23.99 -13.42 7.67
CA LEU A 258 24.22 -14.36 8.77
C LEU A 258 24.73 -15.72 8.27
N LYS A 259 25.76 -16.23 8.96
CA LYS A 259 26.43 -17.47 8.56
C LYS A 259 25.49 -18.67 8.61
N GLY A 260 25.43 -19.40 7.50
CA GLY A 260 24.61 -20.62 7.41
C GLY A 260 23.12 -20.39 7.28
N VAL A 261 22.65 -19.14 7.24
CA VAL A 261 21.24 -18.80 7.03
C VAL A 261 20.89 -18.96 5.55
N LYS A 262 19.74 -19.58 5.29
CA LYS A 262 19.12 -19.71 3.97
C LYS A 262 17.99 -18.69 3.79
N SER A 263 17.20 -18.47 4.84
CA SER A 263 16.19 -17.42 4.87
C SER A 263 16.03 -16.87 6.29
N ALA A 264 15.94 -15.55 6.40
CA ALA A 264 15.67 -14.82 7.63
C ALA A 264 14.74 -13.64 7.32
N GLY A 265 14.25 -13.00 8.37
CA GLY A 265 13.55 -11.71 8.33
C GLY A 265 14.00 -10.83 9.48
N CYS A 266 13.51 -9.60 9.52
CA CYS A 266 13.61 -8.72 10.68
C CYS A 266 12.22 -8.62 11.31
N ALA A 267 12.14 -8.69 12.63
CA ALA A 267 10.91 -8.45 13.38
C ALA A 267 11.25 -7.71 14.67
N GLU A 268 10.58 -6.58 14.92
CA GLU A 268 10.83 -5.74 16.08
C GLU A 268 12.30 -5.33 16.27
N GLY A 269 13.05 -5.18 15.17
CA GLY A 269 14.47 -4.81 15.18
C GLY A 269 15.42 -5.97 15.51
N LYS A 270 14.94 -7.22 15.44
CA LYS A 270 15.75 -8.43 15.65
C LYS A 270 15.66 -9.35 14.46
N CYS A 271 16.80 -9.91 14.06
CA CYS A 271 16.81 -10.94 13.02
C CYS A 271 16.07 -12.20 13.51
N VAL A 272 15.21 -12.76 12.67
CA VAL A 272 14.52 -14.03 12.88
C VAL A 272 14.91 -14.99 11.77
N ILE A 273 15.57 -16.10 12.11
CA ILE A 273 15.97 -17.11 11.13
C ILE A 273 14.80 -18.05 10.87
N PHE A 274 14.38 -18.17 9.61
CA PHE A 274 13.32 -19.11 9.19
C PHE A 274 13.90 -20.44 8.72
N SER A 275 15.06 -20.43 8.07
CA SER A 275 15.71 -21.66 7.62
C SER A 275 17.23 -21.53 7.50
N CYS A 276 17.92 -22.64 7.73
CA CYS A 276 19.36 -22.78 7.54
C CYS A 276 19.69 -23.42 6.18
N LYS A 277 20.88 -23.15 5.67
CA LYS A 277 21.48 -23.82 4.50
C LYS A 277 21.71 -25.30 4.79
N ASP A 278 21.85 -26.10 3.74
CA ASP A 278 22.19 -27.51 3.89
C ASP A 278 23.48 -27.66 4.70
N ARG A 279 23.53 -28.71 5.54
CA ARG A 279 24.62 -28.94 6.50
C ARG A 279 24.65 -27.95 7.67
N TYR A 280 23.61 -27.14 7.87
CA TYR A 280 23.44 -26.32 9.06
C TYR A 280 22.15 -26.70 9.80
N LYS A 281 22.16 -26.55 11.14
CA LYS A 281 21.02 -26.75 12.02
C LYS A 281 20.75 -25.47 12.79
N TYR A 282 19.49 -25.10 12.88
CA TYR A 282 19.06 -23.94 13.64
C TYR A 282 19.21 -24.19 15.15
N ASP A 283 19.89 -23.28 15.83
CA ASP A 283 20.01 -23.22 17.28
C ASP A 283 19.08 -22.12 17.79
N ARG A 284 18.01 -22.51 18.49
CA ARG A 284 16.98 -21.59 18.96
C ARG A 284 17.44 -20.70 20.11
N SER A 285 18.37 -21.17 20.95
CA SER A 285 18.87 -20.41 22.10
C SER A 285 19.77 -19.25 21.67
N GLU A 286 20.55 -19.45 20.62
CA GLU A 286 21.46 -18.43 20.10
C GLU A 286 20.94 -17.73 18.84
N ASN A 287 19.80 -18.18 18.28
CA ASN A 287 19.24 -17.68 17.03
C ASN A 287 20.27 -17.67 15.90
N VAL A 288 20.96 -18.80 15.72
CA VAL A 288 22.03 -18.98 14.72
C VAL A 288 21.90 -20.31 13.98
N CYS A 289 22.46 -20.37 12.78
CA CYS A 289 22.65 -21.62 12.06
C CYS A 289 24.04 -22.19 12.36
N ARG A 290 24.11 -23.36 12.99
CA ARG A 290 25.38 -24.06 13.25
C ARG A 290 25.64 -25.16 12.24
N LYS A 291 26.88 -25.27 11.79
CA LYS A 291 27.27 -26.35 10.87
C LYS A 291 27.12 -27.70 11.58
N LEU A 292 26.44 -28.64 10.96
CA LEU A 292 26.37 -30.04 11.37
C LEU A 292 27.77 -30.63 11.25
N THR A 293 28.44 -30.82 12.38
CA THR A 293 29.65 -31.62 12.46
C THR A 293 29.23 -33.09 12.35
N HIS A 294 29.79 -33.82 11.38
CA HIS A 294 29.66 -35.26 11.32
C HIS A 294 30.39 -35.85 12.52
N LYS A 295 29.70 -36.06 13.65
CA LYS A 295 30.19 -36.88 14.75
C LYS A 295 29.32 -38.12 14.91
N GLY A 296 29.86 -39.24 14.44
CA GLY A 296 29.57 -40.58 14.94
C GLY A 296 28.39 -41.32 14.30
N LYS A 297 28.70 -42.38 13.55
CA LYS A 297 27.79 -43.53 13.38
C LYS A 297 27.32 -43.99 14.77
N VAL A 298 26.03 -43.86 15.06
CA VAL A 298 25.41 -44.64 16.13
C VAL A 298 25.11 -46.01 15.53
N THR A 299 25.91 -47.00 15.94
CA THR A 299 25.61 -48.41 15.75
C THR A 299 24.42 -48.78 16.63
N THR A 300 23.24 -48.96 16.06
CA THR A 300 22.16 -49.71 16.72
C THR A 300 22.30 -51.19 16.36
N LYS A 301 22.90 -51.96 17.27
CA LYS A 301 22.63 -53.40 17.34
C LYS A 301 21.16 -53.54 17.77
N GLN A 302 20.36 -54.22 16.95
CA GLN A 302 19.06 -54.72 17.34
C GLN A 302 19.28 -55.99 18.19
N TYR A 303 18.63 -56.01 19.36
CA TYR A 303 18.38 -57.20 20.17
C TYR A 303 17.10 -57.86 19.68
#